data_AF-A0A2V9BYA5-F1
#
_entry.id   AF-A0A2V9BYA5-F1
#
_cell.length_a   1.000
_cell.length_b   1.000
_cell.length_c   1.000
_cell.angle_alpha   90.00
_cell.angle_beta   90.00
_cell.angle_gamma   90.00
#
_symmetry.space_group_name_H-M   'P 1'
#
loop_
_entity.id
_entity.type
_entity.pdbx_description
1 polymer ?
#
loop_
_entity_poly.entity_id
_entity_poly.type
_entity_poly.pdbx_seq_one_letter_code
_entity_poly.pdbx_strand_id
1 'polypeptide(L)'
;MRMKLRHFRFGVVAAALLVAAAFFVPCAAAQNPDNMMPEQSEAKGKQILRDLIAGLGGPGYTEVRESECSGLRALFGHSGDLTGYINFTDFRQHPDKARIEYSRKGRNTILLSLIGLDGLDFAHGGLVIALYNGDRGWSYDRSGVSELPVTSVTDFQEAVKRGVDNLLRFRLK
;
A
#
# COMPACT_ATOMS: atom_id res chain seq x y z
N MET A 1 67.72 -31.09 41.92
CA MET A 1 67.15 -30.41 40.73
C MET A 1 65.82 -31.07 40.34
N ARG A 2 64.69 -30.63 40.91
CA ARG A 2 63.35 -31.19 40.59
C ARG A 2 62.22 -30.22 41.01
N MET A 3 62.34 -28.95 40.60
CA MET A 3 61.38 -27.92 41.00
C MET A 3 61.07 -26.95 39.84
N LYS A 4 60.68 -27.45 38.67
CA LYS A 4 60.21 -26.59 37.54
C LYS A 4 59.08 -27.14 36.68
N LEU A 5 58.57 -28.36 36.94
CA LEU A 5 57.57 -28.98 36.04
C LEU A 5 56.11 -28.78 36.47
N ARG A 6 55.85 -28.51 37.76
CA ARG A 6 54.47 -28.37 38.29
C ARG A 6 53.84 -27.01 38.01
N HIS A 7 54.60 -25.91 38.11
CA HIS A 7 54.11 -24.55 37.87
C HIS A 7 53.80 -24.29 36.38
N PHE A 8 54.56 -24.91 35.48
CA PHE A 8 54.35 -24.80 34.03
C PHE A 8 53.03 -25.45 33.57
N ARG A 9 52.68 -26.61 34.16
CA ARG A 9 51.41 -27.31 33.85
C ARG A 9 50.18 -26.57 34.36
N PHE A 10 50.27 -25.93 35.53
CA PHE A 10 49.18 -25.10 36.06
C PHE A 10 48.97 -23.82 35.24
N GLY A 11 50.05 -23.17 34.78
CA GLY A 11 49.95 -21.99 33.93
C GLY A 11 49.30 -22.28 32.57
N VAL A 12 49.61 -23.42 31.96
CA VAL A 12 49.02 -23.83 30.67
C VAL A 12 47.54 -24.18 30.81
N VAL A 13 47.13 -24.86 31.89
CA VAL A 13 45.72 -25.19 32.14
C VAL A 13 44.89 -23.95 32.45
N ALA A 14 45.43 -23.01 33.24
CA ALA A 14 44.76 -21.74 33.53
C ALA A 14 44.62 -20.86 32.26
N ALA A 15 45.65 -20.81 31.41
CA ALA A 15 45.59 -20.11 30.14
C ALA A 15 44.59 -20.77 29.17
N ALA A 16 44.55 -22.10 29.11
CA ALA A 16 43.57 -22.82 28.29
C ALA A 16 42.12 -22.60 28.75
N LEU A 17 41.89 -22.52 30.07
CA LEU A 17 40.57 -22.20 30.64
C LEU A 17 40.16 -20.75 30.38
N LEU A 18 41.08 -19.78 30.42
CA LEU A 18 40.81 -18.39 30.06
C LEU A 18 40.51 -18.21 28.57
N VAL A 19 41.25 -18.91 27.72
CA VAL A 19 41.00 -18.92 26.27
C VAL A 19 39.67 -19.61 25.96
N ALA A 20 39.37 -20.74 26.59
CA ALA A 20 38.07 -21.41 26.45
C ALA A 20 36.92 -20.52 26.95
N ALA A 21 37.08 -19.81 28.06
CA ALA A 21 36.09 -18.87 28.56
C ALA A 21 35.86 -17.69 27.60
N ALA A 22 36.90 -17.24 26.88
CA ALA A 22 36.77 -16.22 25.84
C ALA A 22 35.98 -16.71 24.60
N PHE A 23 35.99 -18.03 24.31
CA PHE A 23 35.18 -18.64 23.24
C PHE A 23 33.73 -18.96 23.67
N PHE A 24 33.43 -18.95 24.97
CA PHE A 24 32.08 -19.15 25.52
C PHE A 24 31.42 -17.86 26.01
N VAL A 25 32.04 -16.69 25.82
CA VAL A 25 31.29 -15.42 25.93
C VAL A 25 30.25 -15.44 24.83
N PRO A 26 28.94 -15.47 25.14
CA PRO A 26 27.96 -15.29 24.09
C PRO A 26 28.25 -13.90 23.51
N CYS A 27 28.68 -13.85 22.25
CA CYS A 27 28.51 -12.66 21.44
C CYS A 27 27.01 -12.40 21.40
N ALA A 28 26.51 -11.66 22.40
CA ALA A 28 25.20 -11.04 22.39
C ALA A 28 25.24 -9.88 21.40
N ALA A 29 25.46 -10.23 20.14
CA ALA A 29 25.36 -9.37 18.97
C ALA A 29 24.57 -10.15 17.91
N ALA A 30 23.40 -10.64 18.32
CA ALA A 30 22.40 -11.24 17.43
C ALA A 30 21.03 -10.54 17.53
N GLN A 31 20.97 -9.37 18.19
CA GLN A 31 19.80 -8.51 18.13
C GLN A 31 20.14 -7.37 17.18
N ASN A 32 19.45 -7.34 16.04
CA ASN A 32 19.46 -6.18 15.16
C ASN A 32 19.10 -4.93 16.02
N PRO A 33 19.98 -3.92 16.14
CA PRO A 33 19.71 -2.72 16.95
C PRO A 33 18.57 -1.86 16.39
N ASP A 34 18.03 -2.21 15.22
CA ASP A 34 16.93 -1.49 14.55
C ASP A 34 15.58 -1.57 15.26
N ASN A 35 15.45 -2.38 16.32
CA ASN A 35 14.19 -2.48 17.06
C ASN A 35 14.14 -1.42 18.17
N MET A 36 13.45 -0.31 17.89
CA MET A 36 13.05 0.67 18.91
C MET A 36 12.21 -0.01 20.00
N MET A 37 12.27 0.49 21.24
CA MET A 37 11.31 0.08 22.27
C MET A 37 9.88 0.37 21.77
N PRO A 38 8.86 -0.43 22.13
CA PRO A 38 7.50 -0.27 21.61
C PRO A 38 6.96 1.16 21.72
N GLU A 39 7.17 1.83 22.85
CA GLU A 39 6.76 3.22 23.07
C GLU A 39 7.50 4.21 22.16
N GLN A 40 8.80 4.00 21.91
CA GLN A 40 9.60 4.84 21.01
C GLN A 40 9.17 4.65 19.55
N SER A 41 8.86 3.41 19.17
CA SER A 41 8.33 3.08 17.85
C SER A 41 6.95 3.72 17.63
N GLU A 42 6.06 3.64 18.62
CA GLU A 42 4.75 4.29 18.58
C GLU A 42 4.88 5.81 18.47
N ALA A 43 5.73 6.43 19.30
CA ALA A 43 5.98 7.86 19.27
C ALA A 43 6.52 8.32 17.90
N LYS A 44 7.46 7.55 17.32
CA LYS A 44 8.00 7.83 15.99
C LYS A 44 6.95 7.64 14.90
N GLY A 45 6.12 6.61 14.97
CA GLY A 45 5.01 6.38 14.05
C GLY A 45 4.00 7.53 14.06
N LYS A 46 3.57 7.96 15.25
CA LYS A 46 2.69 9.13 15.42
C LYS A 46 3.34 10.40 14.86
N GLN A 47 4.64 10.59 15.05
CA GLN A 47 5.36 11.73 14.49
C GLN A 47 5.34 11.71 12.95
N ILE A 48 5.62 10.56 12.31
CA ILE A 48 5.59 10.42 10.85
C ILE A 48 4.20 10.72 10.29
N LEU A 49 3.14 10.24 10.94
CA LEU A 49 1.76 10.53 10.52
C LEU A 49 1.44 12.02 10.61
N ARG A 50 1.87 12.70 11.68
CA ARG A 50 1.70 14.16 11.80
C ARG A 50 2.46 14.92 10.73
N ASP A 51 3.72 14.53 10.47
CA ASP A 51 4.55 15.17 9.44
C ASP A 51 3.98 14.96 8.03
N LEU A 52 3.43 13.76 7.75
CA LEU A 52 2.72 13.48 6.51
C LEU A 52 1.48 14.36 6.36
N ILE A 53 0.62 14.44 7.38
CA ILE A 53 -0.58 15.28 7.35
C ILE A 53 -0.20 16.75 7.14
N ALA A 54 0.84 17.24 7.84
CA ALA A 54 1.35 18.59 7.66
C ALA A 54 1.83 18.84 6.22
N GLY A 55 2.62 17.91 5.66
CA GLY A 55 3.13 17.98 4.29
C GLY A 55 2.03 17.92 3.21
N LEU A 56 0.92 17.22 3.48
CA LEU A 56 -0.24 17.15 2.58
C LEU A 56 -1.13 18.41 2.62
N GLY A 57 -0.90 19.33 3.55
CA GLY A 57 -1.68 20.57 3.69
C GLY A 57 -2.39 20.74 5.03
N GLY A 58 -2.09 19.92 6.03
CA GLY A 58 -2.57 20.08 7.41
C GLY A 58 -4.10 20.05 7.51
N PRO A 59 -4.72 21.02 8.22
CA PRO A 59 -6.19 21.14 8.28
C PRO A 59 -6.82 21.21 6.89
N GLY A 60 -6.20 21.96 5.97
CA GLY A 60 -6.66 22.08 4.59
C GLY A 60 -6.72 20.75 3.85
N TYR A 61 -5.80 19.81 4.15
CA TYR A 61 -5.93 18.43 3.70
C TYR A 61 -7.07 17.73 4.45
N THR A 62 -7.05 17.67 5.77
CA THR A 62 -7.95 16.79 6.56
C THR A 62 -9.42 17.19 6.54
N GLU A 63 -9.75 18.43 6.17
CA GLU A 63 -11.11 18.98 6.13
C GLU A 63 -11.75 18.90 4.75
N VAL A 64 -11.00 18.52 3.70
CA VAL A 64 -11.56 18.28 2.36
C VAL A 64 -12.69 17.24 2.44
N ARG A 65 -13.87 17.65 1.99
CA ARG A 65 -15.06 16.79 1.90
C ARG A 65 -15.20 16.18 0.52
N GLU A 66 -14.74 16.90 -0.49
CA GLU A 66 -14.94 16.56 -1.89
C GLU A 66 -13.63 16.74 -2.65
N SER A 67 -13.31 15.79 -3.52
CA SER A 67 -12.13 15.88 -4.39
C SER A 67 -12.47 15.38 -5.79
N GLU A 68 -11.80 15.98 -6.76
CA GLU A 68 -11.83 15.58 -8.16
C GLU A 68 -10.40 15.27 -8.60
N CYS A 69 -10.21 14.10 -9.20
CA CYS A 69 -8.93 13.70 -9.77
C CYS A 69 -9.15 13.23 -11.21
N SER A 70 -8.55 13.94 -12.16
CA SER A 70 -8.61 13.62 -13.58
C SER A 70 -7.23 13.28 -14.15
N GLY A 71 -7.15 12.32 -15.06
CA GLY A 71 -5.90 12.03 -15.75
C GLY A 71 -5.97 10.81 -16.68
N LEU A 72 -4.79 10.27 -16.98
CA LEU A 72 -4.65 9.02 -17.72
C LEU A 72 -4.26 7.91 -16.76
N ARG A 73 -5.03 6.83 -16.76
CA ARG A 73 -4.69 5.60 -16.03
C ARG A 73 -3.99 4.63 -16.98
N ALA A 74 -2.77 4.24 -16.63
CA ALA A 74 -2.07 3.15 -17.30
C ALA A 74 -2.70 1.79 -16.92
N LEU A 75 -2.87 0.93 -17.91
CA LEU A 75 -3.37 -0.43 -17.73
C LEU A 75 -2.20 -1.40 -17.90
N PHE A 76 -2.03 -2.29 -16.94
CA PHE A 76 -1.03 -3.35 -16.99
C PHE A 76 -1.72 -4.70 -17.18
N GLY A 77 -1.26 -5.48 -18.14
CA GLY A 77 -1.75 -6.83 -18.40
C GLY A 77 -1.27 -7.83 -17.34
N HIS A 78 -1.76 -9.07 -17.42
CA HIS A 78 -1.36 -10.14 -16.50
C HIS A 78 0.15 -10.44 -16.55
N SER A 79 0.79 -10.23 -17.72
CA SER A 79 2.25 -10.36 -17.91
C SER A 79 3.06 -9.18 -17.36
N GLY A 80 2.42 -8.12 -16.85
CA GLY A 80 3.08 -6.89 -16.43
C GLY A 80 3.34 -5.88 -17.55
N ASP A 81 2.99 -6.22 -18.81
CA ASP A 81 3.15 -5.32 -19.94
C ASP A 81 2.13 -4.16 -19.89
N LEU A 82 2.56 -2.97 -20.31
CA LEU A 82 1.67 -1.82 -20.50
C LEU A 82 0.72 -2.08 -21.68
N THR A 83 -0.58 -2.19 -21.42
CA THR A 83 -1.61 -2.46 -22.43
C THR A 83 -2.29 -1.21 -22.96
N GLY A 84 -2.06 -0.05 -22.31
CA GLY A 84 -2.46 1.26 -22.81
C GLY A 84 -2.84 2.23 -21.72
N TYR A 85 -3.51 3.31 -22.13
CA TYR A 85 -4.02 4.35 -21.26
C TYR A 85 -5.52 4.54 -21.47
N ILE A 86 -6.22 4.86 -20.39
CA ILE A 86 -7.63 5.26 -20.40
C ILE A 86 -7.80 6.60 -19.68
N ASN A 87 -8.68 7.47 -20.19
CA ASN A 87 -9.01 8.69 -19.46
C ASN A 87 -9.80 8.29 -18.22
N PHE A 88 -9.48 8.97 -17.12
CA PHE A 88 -10.00 8.67 -15.81
C PHE A 88 -10.43 9.96 -15.13
N THR A 89 -11.58 9.92 -14.48
CA THR A 89 -12.02 10.99 -13.57
C THR A 89 -12.64 10.36 -12.33
N ASP A 90 -12.13 10.65 -11.14
CA ASP A 90 -12.68 10.22 -9.85
C ASP A 90 -13.22 11.44 -9.12
N PHE A 91 -14.53 11.47 -8.91
CA PHE A 91 -15.18 12.40 -8.01
C PHE A 91 -15.45 11.69 -6.69
N ARG A 92 -14.85 12.18 -5.62
CA ARG A 92 -15.00 11.60 -4.29
C ARG A 92 -15.74 12.56 -3.39
N GLN A 93 -16.74 12.05 -2.67
CA GLN A 93 -17.30 12.71 -1.50
C GLN A 93 -17.03 11.80 -0.30
N HIS A 94 -16.12 12.23 0.57
CA HIS A 94 -15.68 11.44 1.70
C HIS A 94 -16.81 11.27 2.74
N PRO A 95 -16.86 10.13 3.46
CA PRO A 95 -15.89 9.04 3.41
C PRO A 95 -16.16 7.98 2.34
N ASP A 96 -17.39 7.87 1.82
CA ASP A 96 -17.91 6.62 1.24
C ASP A 96 -18.68 6.78 -0.08
N LYS A 97 -18.58 7.93 -0.73
CA LYS A 97 -19.18 8.12 -2.05
C LYS A 97 -18.12 8.39 -3.10
N ALA A 98 -18.30 7.78 -4.25
CA ALA A 98 -17.41 7.94 -5.38
C ALA A 98 -18.17 7.83 -6.68
N ARG A 99 -17.79 8.65 -7.66
CA ARG A 99 -18.15 8.49 -9.06
C ARG A 99 -16.87 8.37 -9.85
N ILE A 100 -16.64 7.18 -10.38
CA ILE A 100 -15.43 6.85 -11.12
C ILE A 100 -15.81 6.72 -12.58
N GLU A 101 -15.21 7.55 -13.42
CA GLU A 101 -15.43 7.57 -14.85
C GLU A 101 -14.20 7.05 -15.59
N TYR A 102 -14.48 6.17 -16.54
CA TYR A 102 -13.51 5.70 -17.52
C TYR A 102 -14.02 6.10 -18.89
N SER A 103 -13.23 6.87 -19.63
CA SER A 103 -13.57 7.24 -20.99
C SER A 103 -12.44 6.99 -21.95
N ARG A 104 -12.81 6.65 -23.19
CA ARG A 104 -11.86 6.56 -24.29
C ARG A 104 -12.48 7.14 -25.53
N LYS A 105 -11.73 8.01 -26.20
CA LYS A 105 -12.09 8.43 -27.56
C LYS A 105 -11.87 7.24 -28.50
N GLY A 106 -12.92 6.85 -29.22
CA GLY A 106 -12.85 5.75 -30.18
C GLY A 106 -11.75 6.00 -31.20
N ARG A 107 -10.99 4.95 -31.51
CA ARG A 107 -10.19 4.86 -32.72
C ARG A 107 -10.81 3.74 -33.53
N ASN A 108 -11.16 4.00 -34.78
CA ASN A 108 -11.75 2.99 -35.68
C ASN A 108 -10.70 1.93 -36.06
N THR A 109 -10.24 1.14 -35.10
CA THR A 109 -9.21 0.13 -35.30
C THR A 109 -9.71 -1.22 -34.79
N ILE A 110 -10.01 -2.11 -35.74
CA ILE A 110 -10.42 -3.51 -35.56
C ILE A 110 -9.40 -4.32 -34.72
N LEU A 111 -8.16 -3.84 -34.60
CA LEU A 111 -7.10 -4.52 -33.87
C LEU A 111 -7.39 -4.68 -32.37
N LEU A 112 -8.05 -3.70 -31.74
CA LEU A 112 -8.34 -3.72 -30.29
C LEU A 112 -9.42 -4.75 -29.91
N SER A 113 -10.38 -5.03 -30.80
CA SER A 113 -11.38 -6.09 -30.59
C SER A 113 -10.80 -7.49 -30.84
N LEU A 114 -9.80 -7.61 -31.72
CA LEU A 114 -9.17 -8.90 -32.04
C LEU A 114 -8.23 -9.43 -30.94
N ILE A 115 -7.78 -8.57 -30.01
CA ILE A 115 -6.86 -8.94 -28.92
C ILE A 115 -7.55 -9.26 -27.59
N GLY A 116 -8.87 -9.45 -27.59
CA GLY A 116 -9.58 -10.03 -26.42
C GLY A 116 -9.58 -9.17 -25.15
N LEU A 117 -9.45 -7.84 -25.26
CA LEU A 117 -9.68 -6.91 -24.16
C LEU A 117 -11.20 -6.72 -23.94
N ASP A 118 -11.90 -7.82 -23.71
CA ASP A 118 -13.37 -7.93 -23.70
C ASP A 118 -14.02 -7.44 -22.40
N GLY A 119 -13.23 -7.07 -21.39
CA GLY A 119 -13.77 -6.60 -20.11
C GLY A 119 -14.27 -5.14 -20.13
N LEU A 120 -13.88 -4.38 -21.16
CA LEU A 120 -14.15 -2.95 -21.27
C LEU A 120 -14.16 -2.61 -22.77
N ASP A 121 -15.31 -2.78 -23.42
CA ASP A 121 -15.52 -2.57 -24.87
C ASP A 121 -15.37 -1.09 -25.27
N PHE A 122 -14.16 -0.55 -25.14
CA PHE A 122 -13.77 0.81 -25.55
C PHE A 122 -13.21 0.84 -26.98
N ALA A 123 -13.33 -0.24 -27.76
CA ALA A 123 -12.81 -0.32 -29.12
C ALA A 123 -13.38 0.81 -30.01
N HIS A 124 -14.67 1.11 -29.86
CA HIS A 124 -15.36 2.21 -30.55
C HIS A 124 -15.44 3.49 -29.71
N GLY A 125 -14.68 3.56 -28.62
CA GLY A 125 -14.83 4.59 -27.61
C GLY A 125 -16.06 4.36 -26.74
N GLY A 126 -16.12 5.06 -25.63
CA GLY A 126 -17.21 4.88 -24.67
C GLY A 126 -16.93 5.58 -23.36
N LEU A 127 -17.97 5.59 -22.53
CA LEU A 127 -17.95 6.07 -21.17
C LEU A 127 -18.52 4.95 -20.29
N VAL A 128 -17.76 4.57 -19.27
CA VAL A 128 -18.22 3.70 -18.20
C VAL A 128 -18.14 4.51 -16.91
N ILE A 129 -19.22 4.55 -16.15
CA ILE A 129 -19.28 5.19 -14.84
C ILE A 129 -19.60 4.12 -13.81
N ALA A 130 -18.83 4.07 -12.72
CA ALA A 130 -19.20 3.38 -11.50
C ALA A 130 -19.52 4.43 -10.42
N LEU A 131 -20.76 4.40 -9.93
CA LEU A 131 -21.25 5.28 -8.88
C LEU A 131 -21.46 4.47 -7.61
N TYR A 132 -20.86 4.91 -6.51
CA TYR A 132 -21.04 4.37 -5.17
C TYR A 132 -21.63 5.45 -4.27
N ASN A 133 -22.67 5.10 -3.53
CA ASN A 133 -23.33 5.97 -2.57
C ASN A 133 -23.65 5.18 -1.30
N GLY A 134 -22.67 5.09 -0.40
CA GLY A 134 -22.81 4.35 0.86
C GLY A 134 -22.98 2.85 0.64
N ASP A 135 -24.21 2.36 0.81
CA ASP A 135 -24.60 0.95 0.72
C ASP A 135 -25.13 0.53 -0.65
N ARG A 136 -25.16 1.45 -1.61
CA ARG A 136 -25.68 1.23 -2.96
C ARG A 136 -24.67 1.63 -4.02
N GLY A 137 -24.82 1.06 -5.21
CA GLY A 137 -24.01 1.43 -6.35
C GLY A 137 -24.70 1.15 -7.69
N TRP A 138 -24.28 1.90 -8.70
CA TRP A 138 -24.79 1.80 -10.06
C TRP A 138 -23.65 1.86 -11.05
N SER A 139 -23.79 1.14 -12.15
CA SER A 139 -22.96 1.31 -13.34
C SER A 139 -23.76 2.01 -14.43
N TYR A 140 -23.07 2.83 -15.22
CA TYR A 140 -23.56 3.30 -16.51
C TYR A 140 -22.57 2.87 -17.59
N ASP A 141 -23.08 2.18 -18.61
CA ASP A 141 -22.33 1.80 -19.80
C ASP A 141 -23.23 1.87 -21.05
N ARG A 142 -22.83 1.24 -22.16
CA ARG A 142 -23.60 1.24 -23.42
C ARG A 142 -25.00 0.63 -23.28
N SER A 143 -25.22 -0.20 -22.27
CA SER A 143 -26.49 -0.86 -21.94
C SER A 143 -27.40 0.03 -21.09
N GLY A 144 -26.96 1.23 -20.72
CA GLY A 144 -27.68 2.15 -19.83
C GLY A 144 -27.23 2.01 -18.38
N VAL A 145 -28.16 2.29 -17.46
CA VAL A 145 -27.91 2.24 -16.01
C VAL A 145 -28.33 0.88 -15.46
N SER A 146 -27.46 0.28 -14.65
CA SER A 146 -27.70 -0.96 -13.93
C SER A 146 -27.22 -0.85 -12.48
N GLU A 147 -27.81 -1.63 -11.58
CA GLU A 147 -27.30 -1.73 -10.20
C GLU A 147 -25.99 -2.54 -10.20
N LEU A 148 -25.03 -2.11 -9.38
CA LEU A 148 -23.80 -2.87 -9.19
C LEU A 148 -24.08 -4.13 -8.35
N PRO A 149 -23.38 -5.25 -8.60
CA PRO A 149 -23.45 -6.40 -7.73
C PRO A 149 -23.13 -6.06 -6.27
N VAL A 150 -23.82 -6.71 -5.33
CA VAL A 150 -23.59 -6.52 -3.88
C VAL A 150 -22.13 -6.74 -3.51
N THR A 151 -21.45 -7.67 -4.16
CA THR A 151 -20.01 -7.92 -3.97
C THR A 151 -19.17 -6.71 -4.34
N SER A 152 -19.43 -6.06 -5.48
CA SER A 152 -18.72 -4.85 -5.91
C SER A 152 -18.90 -3.68 -4.93
N VAL A 153 -20.10 -3.50 -4.38
CA VAL A 153 -20.37 -2.48 -3.36
C VAL A 153 -19.64 -2.80 -2.05
N THR A 154 -19.67 -4.07 -1.62
CA THR A 154 -18.98 -4.53 -0.41
C THR A 154 -17.46 -4.36 -0.52
N ASP A 155 -16.89 -4.74 -1.67
CA ASP A 155 -15.45 -4.60 -1.94
C ASP A 155 -15.03 -3.13 -1.91
N PHE A 156 -15.84 -2.25 -2.49
CA PHE A 156 -15.62 -0.81 -2.42
C PHE A 156 -15.63 -0.31 -0.97
N GLN A 157 -16.62 -0.70 -0.17
CA GLN A 157 -16.70 -0.30 1.24
C GLN A 157 -15.47 -0.78 2.03
N GLU A 158 -15.03 -2.02 1.81
CA GLU A 158 -13.82 -2.56 2.45
C GLU A 158 -12.54 -1.83 2.02
N ALA A 159 -12.41 -1.52 0.73
CA ALA A 159 -11.28 -0.74 0.21
C ALA A 159 -11.26 0.66 0.82
N VAL A 160 -12.42 1.31 0.90
CA VAL A 160 -12.60 2.67 1.44
C VAL A 160 -12.27 2.74 2.94
N LYS A 161 -12.56 1.71 3.73
CA LYS A 161 -12.19 1.64 5.16
C LYS A 161 -10.67 1.65 5.38
N ARG A 162 -9.90 1.15 4.41
CA ARG A 162 -8.44 0.99 4.46
C ARG A 162 -7.69 2.01 3.60
N GLY A 163 -8.40 2.86 2.86
CA GLY A 163 -7.82 3.89 2.02
C GLY A 163 -7.06 4.93 2.86
N VAL A 164 -5.87 5.30 2.40
CA VAL A 164 -4.97 6.24 3.11
C VAL A 164 -5.69 7.54 3.47
N ASP A 165 -6.46 8.12 2.54
CA ASP A 165 -7.23 9.33 2.83
C ASP A 165 -8.19 9.15 4.00
N ASN A 166 -8.97 8.07 4.02
CA ASN A 166 -9.93 7.86 5.08
C ASN A 166 -9.27 7.52 6.42
N LEU A 167 -8.15 6.79 6.39
CA LEU A 167 -7.35 6.52 7.58
C LEU A 167 -6.85 7.83 8.20
N LEU A 168 -6.20 8.68 7.41
CA LEU A 168 -5.63 9.95 7.87
C LEU A 168 -6.71 10.98 8.26
N ARG A 169 -7.87 10.97 7.61
CA ARG A 169 -8.95 11.96 7.84
C ARG A 169 -9.88 11.60 9.00
N PHE A 170 -10.19 10.32 9.18
CA PHE A 170 -11.29 9.89 10.04
C PHE A 170 -10.92 8.89 11.14
N ARG A 171 -9.76 8.21 11.05
CA ARG A 171 -9.41 7.14 12.01
C ARG A 171 -8.13 7.38 12.82
N LEU A 172 -7.11 7.99 12.25
CA LEU A 172 -5.77 8.11 12.84
C LEU A 172 -5.45 9.52 13.38
N LYS A 173 -6.48 10.35 13.61
CA LYS A 173 -6.32 11.66 14.25
C LYS A 173 -6.06 11.51 15.75
#